data_AF-A0A972ZMP3-F1
#
_entry.id   AF-A0A972ZMP3-F1
#
_cell.length_a   1.000
_cell.length_b   1.000
_cell.length_c   1.000
_cell.angle_alpha   90.00
_cell.angle_beta   90.00
_cell.angle_gamma   90.00
#
_symmetry.space_group_name_H-M   'P 1'
#
loop_
_entity.id
_entity.type
_entity.pdbx_description
1 polymer ?
#
loop_
_entity_poly.entity_id
_entity_poly.type
_entity_poly.pdbx_seq_one_letter_code
_entity_poly.pdbx_strand_id
1 'polypeptide(L)' 'MGQICKQAALRAYAELRSRGKTDPAAFDAAVAVYRHHHPESPRRDSNYIVAGWIEECDAPDPGYEVQGSA' A
#
# COMPACT_ATOMS: atom_id res chain seq x y z
N MET A 1 8.93 -15.23 -0.90
CA MET A 1 9.55 -13.88 -0.94
C MET A 1 8.55 -12.72 -1.08
N GLY A 2 7.29 -12.91 -1.51
CA GLY A 2 6.36 -11.78 -1.74
C GLY A 2 5.89 -11.00 -0.49
N GLN A 3 5.82 -11.63 0.69
CA GLN A 3 5.31 -10.95 1.89
C GLN A 3 6.25 -9.87 2.45
N ILE A 4 7.57 -10.06 2.33
CA ILE A 4 8.56 -9.08 2.83
C ILE A 4 8.53 -7.81 1.96
N CYS A 5 8.43 -7.96 0.64
CA CYS A 5 8.29 -6.83 -0.28
C CYS A 5 7.00 -6.03 -0.01
N LYS A 6 5.87 -6.73 0.19
CA LYS A 6 4.60 -6.10 0.54
C LYS A 6 4.70 -5.29 1.83
N GLN A 7 5.24 -5.89 2.89
CA GLN A 7 5.41 -5.21 4.17
C GLN A 7 6.35 -4.00 4.07
N ALA A 8 7.45 -4.11 3.33
CA ALA A 8 8.38 -3.00 3.13
C ALA A 8 7.73 -1.82 2.39
N ALA A 9 6.96 -2.09 1.32
CA ALA A 9 6.25 -1.07 0.57
C ALA A 9 5.17 -0.38 1.42
N LEU A 10 4.36 -1.15 2.15
CA LEU A 10 3.32 -0.60 3.04
C LEU A 10 3.90 0.22 4.18
N ARG A 11 5.03 -0.21 4.78
CA ARG A 11 5.72 0.57 5.81
C ARG A 11 6.25 1.89 5.25
N ALA A 12 6.83 1.90 4.06
CA ALA A 12 7.30 3.13 3.42
C ALA A 12 6.14 4.10 3.17
N TYR A 13 5.02 3.60 2.64
CA TYR A 13 3.80 4.40 2.44
C TYR A 13 3.28 5.02 3.75
N ALA A 14 3.10 4.20 4.79
CA ALA A 14 2.59 4.63 6.09
C ALA A 14 3.54 5.61 6.79
N GLU A 15 4.85 5.37 6.73
CA GLU A 15 5.85 6.25 7.35
C GLU A 15 5.86 7.63 6.68
N LEU A 16 5.78 7.70 5.34
CA LEU A 16 5.72 8.98 4.64
C LEU A 16 4.43 9.75 4.96
N ARG A 17 3.28 9.07 5.02
CA ARG A 17 2.01 9.68 5.48
C ARG A 17 2.11 10.19 6.91
N SER A 18 2.70 9.42 7.83
CA SER A 18 2.91 9.82 9.23
C SER A 18 3.80 11.07 9.35
N ARG A 19 4.73 11.27 8.41
CA ARG A 19 5.59 12.47 8.33
C ARG A 19 4.92 13.65 7.59
N GLY A 20 3.63 13.56 7.27
CA GLY A 20 2.87 14.61 6.59
C GLY A 20 3.15 14.73 5.09
N LYS A 21 3.73 13.71 4.45
CA LYS A 21 3.83 13.67 2.98
C LYS A 21 2.47 13.36 2.38
N THR A 22 2.22 13.91 1.19
CA THR A 22 1.00 13.65 0.43
C THR A 22 0.94 12.20 -0.05
N ASP A 23 -0.27 11.66 -0.22
CA ASP A 23 -0.48 10.30 -0.71
C ASP A 23 0.26 9.97 -2.02
N PRO A 24 0.31 10.85 -3.04
CA PRO A 24 1.08 10.58 -4.26
C PRO A 24 2.59 10.43 -3.99
N ALA A 25 3.15 11.22 -3.08
CA ALA A 25 4.57 11.14 -2.73
C ALA A 25 4.89 9.89 -1.89
N ALA A 26 4.00 9.54 -0.96
CA ALA A 26 4.08 8.29 -0.20
C ALA A 26 3.95 7.06 -1.11
N PHE A 27 3.05 7.13 -2.09
CA PHE A 27 2.82 6.07 -3.06
C PHE A 27 4.04 5.84 -3.97
N ASP A 28 4.65 6.92 -4.50
CA ASP A 28 5.84 6.80 -5.34
C ASP A 28 7.02 6.16 -4.58
N ALA A 29 7.17 6.48 -3.29
CA ALA A 29 8.17 5.83 -2.43
C ALA A 29 7.89 4.33 -2.24
N ALA A 30 6.64 3.92 -2.04
CA ALA A 30 6.27 2.52 -1.93
C ALA A 30 6.52 1.74 -3.24
N VAL A 31 6.23 2.37 -4.39
CA VAL A 31 6.56 1.82 -5.72
C VAL A 31 8.08 1.71 -5.92
N ALA A 32 8.86 2.70 -5.46
CA ALA A 32 10.31 2.64 -5.52
C ALA A 32 10.88 1.47 -4.71
N VAL A 33 10.34 1.22 -3.52
CA VAL A 33 10.72 0.06 -2.69
C VAL A 33 10.38 -1.26 -3.39
N TYR A 34 9.19 -1.37 -3.98
CA TYR A 34 8.81 -2.56 -4.75
C TYR A 34 9.77 -2.83 -5.91
N ARG A 35 10.08 -1.79 -6.69
CA ARG A 35 10.95 -1.89 -7.87
C ARG A 35 12.42 -2.12 -7.53
N HIS A 36 12.86 -1.79 -6.33
CA HIS A 36 14.20 -2.15 -5.85
C HIS A 36 14.37 -3.67 -5.77
N HIS A 37 13.32 -4.38 -5.36
CA HIS A 37 13.31 -5.85 -5.31
C HIS A 37 12.89 -6.50 -6.63
N HIS A 38 12.11 -5.80 -7.44
CA HIS A 38 11.59 -6.28 -8.73
C HIS A 38 11.95 -5.31 -9.86
N PRO A 39 13.25 -5.15 -10.20
CA PRO A 39 13.67 -4.20 -11.24
C PRO A 39 13.15 -4.55 -12.63
N GLU A 40 12.86 -5.84 -12.86
CA GLU A 40 12.24 -6.38 -14.07
C GLU A 40 10.76 -6.00 -14.24
N SER A 41 10.08 -5.61 -13.15
CA SER A 41 8.69 -5.21 -13.22
C SER A 41 8.57 -3.81 -13.83
N PRO A 42 7.77 -3.64 -14.90
CA PRO A 42 7.52 -2.32 -15.46
C PRO A 42 6.79 -1.46 -14.43
N ARG A 43 7.02 -0.13 -14.49
CA ARG A 43 6.48 0.80 -13.50
C ARG A 43 4.95 0.75 -13.42
N ARG A 44 4.28 0.55 -14.56
CA ARG A 44 2.82 0.45 -14.61
C ARG A 44 2.30 -0.72 -13.77
N ASP A 45 2.89 -1.90 -13.93
CA ASP A 45 2.48 -3.10 -13.17
C ASP A 45 2.83 -2.95 -11.69
N SER A 46 3.99 -2.35 -11.39
CA SER A 46 4.39 -2.01 -10.02
C SER A 46 3.36 -1.11 -9.33
N ASN A 47 2.83 -0.11 -10.03
CA ASN A 47 1.80 0.78 -9.50
C ASN A 47 0.51 0.00 -9.18
N TYR A 48 0.04 -0.86 -10.08
CA TYR A 48 -1.18 -1.64 -9.84
C TYR A 48 -1.04 -2.58 -8.63
N ILE A 49 0.11 -3.25 -8.50
CA ILE A 49 0.39 -4.16 -7.39
C ILE A 49 0.40 -3.40 -6.05
N VAL A 50 1.13 -2.29 -5.99
CA VAL A 50 1.26 -1.48 -4.76
C VAL A 50 -0.08 -0.82 -4.39
N ALA A 51 -0.85 -0.35 -5.38
CA ALA A 51 -2.19 0.19 -5.15
C ALA A 51 -3.10 -0.85 -4.49
N GLY A 52 -3.17 -2.07 -5.02
CA GLY A 52 -3.99 -3.13 -4.45
C GLY A 52 -3.61 -3.48 -3.01
N TRP A 53 -2.31 -3.40 -2.66
CA TRP A 53 -1.88 -3.61 -1.27
C TRP A 53 -2.29 -2.49 -0.33
N ILE A 54 -2.23 -1.24 -0.79
CA ILE A 54 -2.64 -0.08 0.00
C ILE A 54 -4.15 -0.12 0.19
N GLU A 55 -4.93 -0.40 -0.86
CA GLU A 55 -6.38 -0.54 -0.78
C GLU A 55 -6.79 -1.63 0.22
N GLU A 56 -6.13 -2.80 0.20
CA GLU A 56 -6.39 -3.85 1.18
C GLU A 56 -5.99 -3.45 2.62
N CYS A 57 -4.99 -2.58 2.78
CA CYS A 57 -4.50 -2.13 4.09
C CYS A 57 -5.35 -0.98 4.68
N ASP A 58 -5.80 -0.04 3.85
CA ASP A 58 -6.68 1.07 4.23
C ASP A 58 -8.17 0.66 4.20
N ALA A 59 -8.50 -0.52 3.66
CA ALA A 59 -9.87 -1.03 3.69
C ALA A 59 -10.37 -1.11 5.13
N PRO A 60 -11.52 -0.51 5.45
CA PRO A 60 -12.14 -0.70 6.76
C PRO A 60 -12.43 -2.19 6.94
N ASP A 61 -12.25 -2.68 8.17
CA ASP A 61 -12.58 -4.07 8.52
C ASP A 61 -13.99 -4.41 8.02
N PRO A 62 -14.17 -5.47 7.21
CA PRO A 62 -15.48 -5.81 6.63
C PRO A 62 -16.50 -6.33 7.67
N GLY A 63 -16.30 -6.11 8.96
CA GLY A 63 -17.04 -6.72 10.07
C GLY A 63 -17.82 -5.78 10.99
N TYR A 64 -18.35 -4.64 10.52
CA TYR A 64 -19.27 -3.85 11.34
C TYR A 64 -20.53 -3.39 10.58
N GLU A 65 -21.36 -4.35 10.19
CA GLU A 65 -22.79 -4.08 10.01
C GLU A 65 -23.42 -3.92 11.40
N VAL A 66 -23.69 -2.66 11.79
CA VAL A 66 -24.64 -2.40 12.89
C VAL A 66 -26.03 -2.68 12.34
N GLN A 67 -26.51 -3.90 12.55
CA GLN A 67 -27.95 -4.15 12.51
C GLN A 67 -28.57 -3.38 13.70
N GLY A 68 -28.95 -2.14 13.44
CA GLY A 68 -29.80 -1.37 14.34
C GLY A 68 -31.10 -2.14 14.52
N SER A 69 -31.23 -2.79 15.66
CA SER A 69 -32.41 -3.48 16.12
C SER A 69 -33.44 -2.51 16.71
N ALA A 70 -34.70 -2.84 16.45
CA ALA A 70 -35.94 -2.49 17.15
C ALA A 70 -36.48 -1.05 17.01
#